data_AF-A0A7C6XW87-F1
#
_entry.id   AF-A0A7C6XW87-F1
#
_cell.length_a   1.000
_cell.length_b   1.000
_cell.length_c   1.000
_cell.angle_alpha   90.00
_cell.angle_beta   90.00
_cell.angle_gamma   90.00
#
_symmetry.space_group_name_H-M   'P 1'
#
loop_
_entity.id
_entity.type
_entity.pdbx_description
1 polymer ?
#
loop_
_entity_poly.entity_id
_entity_poly.type
_entity_poly.pdbx_seq_one_letter_code
_entity_poly.pdbx_strand_id
1 'polypeptide(L)'
;MSRGATLSEQILSHAVGRPVRAGDLVIVDVARCMSHDSLTPEVIDVLRDSLGAERVYDPERIVVIMDHVAPASSVATANAQVKVRRWVAEEGISHFFDVGAGVCHQVMIEEGLVQPGDVALGTDSHATAYGAVGAFGSGVGSGDMALTMATGHNWLRVPETIRVQVRGRFRPDVSPKDLSLYLCGLLGMDGARYQTVEFHGLDWLGLDGREVLCSMTTELGAKAGIVPPSGEVLERYTVPEWLGVQDGATYARTIDVNLDDLGSQVAVPPDVEHVRPAADLADVRVDQIFIGTCTNGRLEDLTAAARILKGRQIAPGVRLLVIPAS
;
A
#
# COMPACT_ATOMS: atom_id res chain seq x y z
N MET A 1 -26.56 23.26 2.36
CA MET A 1 -26.16 21.92 1.90
C MET A 1 -25.06 21.45 2.84
N SER A 2 -25.14 20.22 3.37
CA SER A 2 -24.02 19.67 4.14
C SER A 2 -22.80 19.55 3.24
N ARG A 3 -21.64 20.04 3.69
CA ARG A 3 -20.37 19.96 2.96
C ARG A 3 -20.00 18.48 2.79
N GLY A 4 -19.79 18.04 1.55
CA GLY A 4 -19.31 16.69 1.24
C GLY A 4 -17.99 16.39 1.95
N ALA A 5 -17.69 15.11 2.12
CA ALA A 5 -16.48 14.62 2.79
C ALA A 5 -15.56 13.91 1.79
N THR A 6 -14.25 14.00 1.99
CA THR A 6 -13.28 13.17 1.23
C THR A 6 -13.41 11.70 1.62
N LEU A 7 -12.82 10.77 0.87
CA LEU A 7 -12.93 9.34 1.20
C LEU A 7 -12.34 9.05 2.60
N SER A 8 -11.19 9.64 2.93
CA SER A 8 -10.59 9.50 4.26
C SER A 8 -11.51 10.04 5.36
N GLU A 9 -12.14 11.19 5.15
CA GLU A 9 -13.10 11.74 6.12
C GLU A 9 -14.33 10.82 6.27
N GLN A 10 -14.83 10.22 5.19
CA GLN A 10 -15.95 9.27 5.24
C GLN A 10 -15.58 8.00 6.02
N ILE A 11 -14.46 7.37 5.67
CA ILE A 11 -13.99 6.13 6.28
C ILE A 11 -13.73 6.34 7.78
N LEU A 12 -12.99 7.40 8.13
CA LEU A 12 -12.70 7.69 9.54
C LEU A 12 -13.95 8.15 10.30
N SER A 13 -14.90 8.83 9.64
CA SER A 13 -16.19 9.15 10.29
C SER A 13 -16.98 7.88 10.64
N HIS A 14 -16.98 6.91 9.73
CA HIS A 14 -17.63 5.62 9.96
C HIS A 14 -16.94 4.85 11.09
N ALA A 15 -15.62 4.72 11.06
CA ALA A 15 -14.85 4.00 12.08
C ALA A 15 -15.01 4.59 13.50
N VAL A 16 -15.27 5.89 13.61
CA VAL A 16 -15.49 6.59 14.89
C VAL A 16 -16.98 6.65 15.27
N GLY A 17 -17.90 6.39 14.32
CA GLY A 17 -19.35 6.49 14.53
C GLY A 17 -19.92 7.92 14.58
N ARG A 18 -19.17 8.92 14.11
CA ARG A 18 -19.62 10.32 14.01
C ARG A 18 -18.87 11.05 12.89
N PRO A 19 -19.42 12.14 12.32
CA PRO A 19 -18.69 12.98 11.38
C PRO A 19 -17.37 13.52 11.98
N VAL A 20 -16.29 13.39 11.22
CA VAL A 20 -14.97 13.96 11.50
C VAL A 20 -14.46 14.73 10.29
N ARG A 21 -13.51 15.64 10.51
CA ARG A 21 -12.91 16.46 9.45
C ARG A 21 -11.40 16.50 9.58
N ALA A 22 -10.72 16.85 8.48
CA ALA A 22 -9.27 17.02 8.46
C ALA A 22 -8.79 17.87 9.66
N GLY A 23 -7.78 17.36 10.37
CA GLY A 23 -7.23 17.96 11.59
C GLY A 23 -7.78 17.39 12.90
N ASP A 24 -8.94 16.73 12.90
CA ASP A 24 -9.49 16.09 14.09
C ASP A 24 -8.59 14.94 14.57
N LEU A 25 -8.38 14.83 15.88
CA LEU A 25 -7.74 13.68 16.52
C LEU A 25 -8.83 12.69 16.95
N VAL A 26 -8.73 11.45 16.50
CA VAL A 26 -9.75 10.42 16.69
C VAL A 26 -9.16 9.10 17.15
N ILE A 27 -9.93 8.32 17.88
CA ILE A 27 -9.65 6.92 18.18
C ILE A 27 -10.55 6.09 17.26
N VAL A 28 -9.95 5.26 16.43
CA VAL A 28 -10.63 4.47 15.39
C VAL A 28 -10.65 3.00 15.77
N ASP A 29 -11.76 2.32 15.48
CA ASP A 29 -11.79 0.86 15.42
C ASP A 29 -10.98 0.41 14.19
N VAL A 30 -10.02 -0.49 14.39
CA VAL A 30 -9.16 -1.00 13.32
C VAL A 30 -9.67 -2.37 12.88
N ALA A 31 -10.07 -2.48 11.61
CA ALA A 31 -10.66 -3.68 11.05
C ALA A 31 -9.60 -4.78 10.85
N ARG A 32 -8.39 -4.41 10.40
CA ARG A 32 -7.30 -5.35 10.12
C ARG A 32 -5.93 -4.82 10.57
N CYS A 33 -5.13 -5.72 11.12
CA CYS A 33 -3.76 -5.49 11.56
C CYS A 33 -2.81 -6.45 10.82
N MET A 34 -2.03 -5.96 9.87
CA MET A 34 -1.02 -6.75 9.17
C MET A 34 0.35 -6.56 9.81
N SER A 35 1.05 -7.66 10.09
CA SER A 35 2.44 -7.64 10.51
C SER A 35 3.25 -8.69 9.75
N HIS A 36 4.55 -8.45 9.60
CA HIS A 36 5.44 -9.34 8.85
C HIS A 36 6.63 -9.81 9.68
N ASP A 37 7.34 -10.83 9.21
CA ASP A 37 8.42 -11.53 9.94
C ASP A 37 9.53 -10.61 10.49
N SER A 38 9.77 -9.46 9.85
CA SER A 38 10.82 -8.53 10.26
C SER A 38 10.46 -7.69 11.49
N LEU A 39 9.19 -7.32 11.67
CA LEU A 39 8.75 -6.46 12.79
C LEU A 39 7.85 -7.16 13.80
N THR A 40 7.18 -8.24 13.43
CA THR A 40 6.35 -9.04 14.36
C THR A 40 7.11 -9.43 15.64
N PRO A 41 8.40 -9.84 15.62
CA PRO A 41 9.15 -10.12 16.83
C PRO A 41 9.17 -8.95 17.83
N GLU A 42 9.33 -7.72 17.35
CA GLU A 42 9.34 -6.51 18.19
C GLU A 42 7.93 -6.16 18.66
N VAL A 43 6.91 -6.29 17.80
CA VAL A 43 5.51 -6.12 18.18
C VAL A 43 5.14 -7.03 19.35
N ILE A 44 5.56 -8.29 19.31
CA ILE A 44 5.35 -9.27 20.40
C ILE A 44 5.99 -8.78 21.71
N ASP A 45 7.23 -8.27 21.64
CA ASP A 45 7.94 -7.78 22.83
C ASP A 45 7.26 -6.55 23.41
N VAL A 46 6.83 -5.58 22.58
CA VAL A 46 6.10 -4.41 23.06
C VAL A 46 4.75 -4.81 23.67
N LEU A 47 4.02 -5.71 23.01
CA LEU A 47 2.73 -6.21 23.46
C LEU A 47 2.84 -6.83 24.87
N ARG A 48 3.82 -7.70 25.08
CA ARG A 48 3.99 -8.44 26.34
C ARG A 48 4.73 -7.63 27.41
N ASP A 49 5.87 -7.05 27.07
CA ASP A 49 6.80 -6.49 28.06
C ASP A 49 6.48 -5.03 28.39
N SER A 50 6.00 -4.25 27.42
CA SER A 50 5.71 -2.82 27.61
C SER A 50 4.24 -2.57 27.96
N LEU A 51 3.31 -3.24 27.26
CA LEU A 51 1.87 -3.08 27.49
C LEU A 51 1.30 -4.06 28.52
N GLY A 52 2.01 -5.17 28.81
CA GLY A 52 1.55 -6.19 29.75
C GLY A 52 0.33 -6.97 29.26
N ALA A 53 0.08 -7.00 27.94
CA ALA A 53 -1.07 -7.70 27.38
C ALA A 53 -0.79 -9.21 27.35
N GLU A 54 -1.63 -9.98 28.04
CA GLU A 54 -1.53 -11.44 28.07
C GLU A 54 -2.00 -12.10 26.76
N ARG A 55 -2.93 -11.43 26.05
CA ARG A 55 -3.55 -11.88 24.79
C ARG A 55 -3.81 -10.70 23.88
N VAL A 56 -3.94 -10.98 22.59
CA VAL A 56 -4.48 -10.01 21.62
C VAL A 56 -5.98 -9.79 21.82
N TYR A 57 -6.48 -8.62 21.41
CA TYR A 57 -7.89 -8.22 21.49
C TYR A 57 -8.79 -9.15 20.67
N ASP A 58 -8.42 -9.38 19.41
CA ASP A 58 -9.15 -10.22 18.47
C ASP A 58 -8.17 -10.86 17.48
N PRO A 59 -7.90 -12.19 17.58
CA PRO A 59 -6.95 -12.87 16.70
C PRO A 59 -7.43 -12.92 15.25
N GLU A 60 -8.74 -12.81 14.97
CA GLU A 60 -9.27 -12.82 13.61
C GLU A 60 -8.98 -11.50 12.88
N ARG A 61 -8.71 -10.41 13.61
CA ARG A 61 -8.30 -9.12 13.01
C ARG A 61 -6.82 -9.08 12.61
N ILE A 62 -6.03 -10.04 13.06
CA ILE A 62 -4.58 -10.05 12.89
C ILE A 62 -4.20 -10.94 11.71
N VAL A 63 -3.34 -10.40 10.84
CA VAL A 63 -2.75 -11.11 9.71
C VAL A 63 -1.24 -11.08 9.85
N VAL A 64 -0.61 -12.26 9.79
CA VAL A 64 0.85 -12.39 9.91
C VAL A 64 1.40 -13.06 8.65
N ILE A 65 2.37 -12.41 8.01
CA ILE A 65 2.90 -12.85 6.71
C ILE A 65 4.44 -12.95 6.76
N MET A 66 5.02 -14.04 6.25
CA MET A 66 6.47 -14.22 6.18
C MET A 66 6.99 -14.03 4.75
N ASP A 67 7.34 -12.79 4.39
CA ASP A 67 7.76 -12.43 3.03
C ASP A 67 9.11 -11.72 2.93
N HIS A 68 9.52 -10.92 3.92
CA HIS A 68 10.71 -10.08 3.81
C HIS A 68 12.02 -10.88 3.79
N VAL A 69 12.09 -11.97 4.56
CA VAL A 69 13.25 -12.87 4.55
C VAL A 69 12.82 -14.32 4.33
N ALA A 70 12.41 -14.58 3.09
CA ALA A 70 11.82 -15.84 2.64
C ALA A 70 12.69 -16.48 1.53
N PRO A 71 13.52 -17.53 1.82
CA PRO A 71 13.73 -18.18 3.10
C PRO A 71 14.66 -17.39 4.04
N ALA A 72 14.69 -17.78 5.32
CA ALA A 72 15.56 -17.15 6.33
C ALA A 72 17.03 -17.14 5.89
N SER A 73 17.64 -15.95 5.84
CA SER A 73 19.02 -15.75 5.38
C SER A 73 20.07 -15.90 6.49
N SER A 74 19.64 -15.98 7.75
CA SER A 74 20.52 -16.08 8.91
C SER A 74 19.87 -16.86 10.06
N VAL A 75 20.70 -17.33 11.00
CA VAL A 75 20.22 -17.96 12.26
C VAL A 75 19.34 -17.00 13.07
N ALA A 76 19.67 -15.71 13.08
CA ALA A 76 18.89 -14.70 13.79
C ALA A 76 17.47 -14.58 13.19
N THR A 77 17.37 -14.47 11.87
CA THR A 77 16.09 -14.44 11.15
C THR A 77 15.31 -15.75 11.37
N ALA A 78 15.98 -16.90 11.30
CA ALA A 78 15.32 -18.19 11.54
C ALA A 78 14.72 -18.28 12.94
N ASN A 79 15.46 -17.83 13.97
CA ASN A 79 14.96 -17.79 15.35
C ASN A 79 13.80 -16.81 15.52
N ALA A 80 13.87 -15.64 14.87
CA ALA A 80 12.79 -14.66 14.86
C ALA A 80 11.50 -15.24 14.24
N GLN A 81 11.61 -15.93 13.10
CA GLN A 81 10.47 -16.60 12.48
C GLN A 81 9.92 -17.76 13.33
N VAL A 82 10.76 -18.50 14.06
CA VAL A 82 10.30 -19.51 15.04
C VAL A 82 9.49 -18.86 16.16
N LYS A 83 9.94 -17.71 16.70
CA LYS A 83 9.20 -16.93 17.70
C LYS A 83 7.82 -16.53 17.17
N VAL A 84 7.76 -16.01 15.93
CA VAL A 84 6.49 -15.61 15.29
C VAL A 84 5.55 -16.79 15.12
N ARG A 85 6.00 -17.93 14.58
CA ARG A 85 5.15 -19.12 14.41
C ARG A 85 4.58 -19.63 15.73
N ARG A 86 5.38 -19.63 16.80
CA ARG A 86 4.91 -20.02 18.14
C ARG A 86 3.86 -19.06 18.66
N TRP A 87 4.12 -17.75 18.55
CA TRP A 87 3.18 -16.73 18.98
C TRP A 87 1.84 -16.80 18.24
N VAL A 88 1.87 -16.96 16.91
CA VAL A 88 0.66 -17.18 16.08
C VAL A 88 -0.17 -18.36 16.61
N ALA A 89 0.48 -19.50 16.88
CA ALA A 89 -0.19 -20.68 17.41
C ALA A 89 -0.73 -20.47 18.83
N GLU A 90 0.01 -19.75 19.68
CA GLU A 90 -0.39 -19.42 21.06
C GLU A 90 -1.64 -18.52 21.09
N GLU A 91 -1.66 -17.45 20.27
CA GLU A 91 -2.79 -16.51 20.21
C GLU A 91 -4.00 -17.07 19.46
N GLY A 92 -3.80 -18.09 18.61
CA GLY A 92 -4.86 -18.67 17.78
C GLY A 92 -5.16 -17.81 16.54
N ILE A 93 -4.14 -17.18 15.97
CA ILE A 93 -4.27 -16.35 14.77
C ILE A 93 -4.45 -17.25 13.54
N SER A 94 -5.61 -17.16 12.89
CA SER A 94 -5.99 -17.99 11.75
C SER A 94 -5.40 -17.49 10.42
N HIS A 95 -5.26 -16.17 10.26
CA HIS A 95 -4.69 -15.54 9.07
C HIS A 95 -3.16 -15.50 9.12
N PHE A 96 -2.52 -16.67 9.15
CA PHE A 96 -1.08 -16.81 9.07
C PHE A 96 -0.64 -17.37 7.72
N PHE A 97 0.24 -16.63 7.05
CA PHE A 97 0.79 -16.95 5.74
C PHE A 97 2.31 -17.15 5.88
N ASP A 98 2.74 -18.40 5.78
CA ASP A 98 4.16 -18.75 5.92
C ASP A 98 4.96 -18.43 4.65
N VAL A 99 6.27 -18.65 4.71
CA VAL A 99 7.25 -18.45 3.63
C VAL A 99 6.75 -19.07 2.33
N GLY A 100 6.67 -18.24 1.29
CA GLY A 100 6.26 -18.64 -0.05
C GLY A 100 4.79 -18.36 -0.38
N ALA A 101 4.01 -17.77 0.53
CA ALA A 101 2.64 -17.34 0.25
C ALA A 101 2.55 -16.09 -0.65
N GLY A 102 3.58 -15.24 -0.65
CA GLY A 102 3.62 -14.00 -1.42
C GLY A 102 3.94 -12.79 -0.55
N VAL A 103 4.06 -11.64 -1.20
CA VAL A 103 4.35 -10.34 -0.60
C VAL A 103 3.14 -9.87 0.21
N CYS A 104 3.39 -9.31 1.39
CA CYS A 104 2.37 -9.03 2.39
C CYS A 104 1.17 -8.21 1.87
N HIS A 105 1.41 -7.13 1.12
CA HIS A 105 0.32 -6.31 0.59
C HIS A 105 -0.51 -7.02 -0.49
N GLN A 106 0.17 -7.82 -1.32
CA GLN A 106 -0.47 -8.65 -2.34
C GLN A 106 -1.44 -9.64 -1.68
N VAL A 107 -0.95 -10.42 -0.71
CA VAL A 107 -1.74 -11.41 0.03
C VAL A 107 -2.94 -10.77 0.73
N MET A 108 -2.77 -9.58 1.33
CA MET A 108 -3.87 -8.88 2.01
C MET A 108 -5.03 -8.52 1.06
N ILE A 109 -4.73 -8.18 -0.19
CA ILE A 109 -5.74 -7.82 -1.20
C ILE A 109 -6.31 -9.07 -1.86
N GLU A 110 -5.44 -10.02 -2.27
CA GLU A 110 -5.83 -11.25 -2.96
C GLU A 110 -6.75 -12.14 -2.13
N GLU A 111 -6.44 -12.29 -0.84
CA GLU A 111 -7.25 -13.09 0.10
C GLU A 111 -8.49 -12.33 0.61
N GLY A 112 -8.74 -11.11 0.12
CA GLY A 112 -9.88 -10.30 0.52
C GLY A 112 -9.87 -9.94 2.01
N LEU A 113 -8.69 -9.85 2.62
CA LEU A 113 -8.57 -9.56 4.04
C LEU A 113 -8.91 -8.10 4.33
N VAL A 114 -8.62 -7.18 3.41
CA VAL A 114 -9.05 -5.78 3.48
C VAL A 114 -10.27 -5.53 2.59
N GLN A 115 -11.26 -4.81 3.13
CA GLN A 115 -12.51 -4.48 2.45
C GLN A 115 -12.68 -2.97 2.22
N PRO A 116 -13.45 -2.54 1.21
CA PRO A 116 -13.77 -1.13 1.00
C PRO A 116 -14.39 -0.51 2.26
N GLY A 117 -13.85 0.62 2.71
CA GLY A 117 -14.32 1.31 3.91
C GLY A 117 -13.62 0.89 5.21
N ASP A 118 -12.75 -0.11 5.18
CA ASP A 118 -11.97 -0.50 6.36
C ASP A 118 -10.93 0.56 6.75
N VAL A 119 -10.61 0.60 8.04
CA VAL A 119 -9.33 1.12 8.53
C VAL A 119 -8.41 -0.08 8.74
N ALA A 120 -7.34 -0.17 7.96
CA ALA A 120 -6.37 -1.27 8.02
C ALA A 120 -4.96 -0.72 8.28
N LEU A 121 -4.30 -1.25 9.29
CA LEU A 121 -2.95 -0.84 9.68
C LEU A 121 -1.94 -1.96 9.40
N GLY A 122 -0.74 -1.58 8.96
CA GLY A 122 0.36 -2.52 8.73
C GLY A 122 1.64 -2.07 9.45
N THR A 123 2.51 -3.00 9.84
CA THR A 123 3.88 -2.64 10.27
C THR A 123 4.80 -2.27 9.11
N ASP A 124 4.31 -2.33 7.86
CA ASP A 124 5.03 -1.87 6.67
C ASP A 124 4.51 -0.51 6.20
N SER A 125 5.42 0.34 5.74
CA SER A 125 5.11 1.68 5.20
C SER A 125 4.13 1.68 4.00
N HIS A 126 4.19 0.65 3.14
CA HIS A 126 3.36 0.50 1.94
C HIS A 126 1.99 -0.09 2.23
N ALA A 127 1.56 -0.20 3.50
CA ALA A 127 0.17 -0.50 3.85
C ALA A 127 -0.83 0.53 3.29
N THR A 128 -0.35 1.65 2.76
CA THR A 128 -1.11 2.56 1.88
C THR A 128 -1.71 1.86 0.66
N ALA A 129 -1.11 0.75 0.19
CA ALA A 129 -1.59 -0.08 -0.92
C ALA A 129 -3.06 -0.50 -0.78
N TYR A 130 -3.55 -0.67 0.46
CA TYR A 130 -4.91 -1.12 0.73
C TYR A 130 -6.00 -0.15 0.22
N GLY A 131 -5.67 1.12 0.01
CA GLY A 131 -6.63 2.03 -0.62
C GLY A 131 -6.89 1.75 -2.10
N ALA A 132 -6.21 0.77 -2.71
CA ALA A 132 -6.57 0.23 -4.02
C ALA A 132 -8.01 -0.34 -4.05
N VAL A 133 -8.47 -0.91 -2.93
CA VAL A 133 -9.85 -1.39 -2.76
C VAL A 133 -10.77 -0.34 -2.11
N GLY A 134 -10.28 0.87 -1.86
CA GLY A 134 -11.04 1.94 -1.19
C GLY A 134 -11.03 1.86 0.34
N ALA A 135 -10.04 1.19 0.94
CA ALA A 135 -9.80 1.23 2.39
C ALA A 135 -8.89 2.39 2.79
N PHE A 136 -8.92 2.77 4.07
CA PHE A 136 -7.90 3.62 4.68
C PHE A 136 -6.76 2.73 5.19
N GLY A 137 -5.75 2.53 4.34
CA GLY A 137 -4.53 1.80 4.66
C GLY A 137 -3.40 2.72 5.14
N SER A 138 -2.70 2.35 6.20
CA SER A 138 -1.51 3.09 6.67
C SER A 138 -0.48 2.21 7.35
N GLY A 139 0.79 2.52 7.11
CA GLY A 139 1.90 2.00 7.92
C GLY A 139 1.92 2.62 9.32
N VAL A 140 2.29 1.83 10.31
CA VAL A 140 2.50 2.23 11.72
C VAL A 140 3.72 1.51 12.31
N GLY A 141 4.30 2.08 13.36
CA GLY A 141 5.43 1.44 14.05
C GLY A 141 4.99 0.29 14.96
N SER A 142 5.96 -0.49 15.45
CA SER A 142 5.73 -1.66 16.31
C SER A 142 4.92 -1.34 17.58
N GLY A 143 5.12 -0.16 18.17
CA GLY A 143 4.37 0.27 19.35
C GLY A 143 2.89 0.57 19.08
N ASP A 144 2.61 1.28 17.99
CA ASP A 144 1.24 1.54 17.55
C ASP A 144 0.54 0.24 17.14
N MET A 145 1.25 -0.67 16.48
CA MET A 145 0.70 -1.99 16.14
C MET A 145 0.40 -2.81 17.40
N ALA A 146 1.31 -2.86 18.37
CA ALA A 146 1.08 -3.56 19.63
C ALA A 146 -0.13 -2.99 20.39
N LEU A 147 -0.29 -1.66 20.45
CA LEU A 147 -1.47 -1.01 21.01
C LEU A 147 -2.75 -1.44 20.28
N THR A 148 -2.70 -1.48 18.95
CA THR A 148 -3.85 -1.89 18.14
C THR A 148 -4.21 -3.35 18.37
N MET A 149 -3.23 -4.24 18.38
CA MET A 149 -3.43 -5.66 18.65
C MET A 149 -3.90 -5.92 20.09
N ALA A 150 -3.54 -5.08 21.05
CA ALA A 150 -3.99 -5.18 22.45
C ALA A 150 -5.42 -4.67 22.67
N THR A 151 -5.87 -3.69 21.89
CA THR A 151 -7.12 -2.96 22.19
C THR A 151 -8.17 -2.99 21.08
N GLY A 152 -7.82 -3.39 19.86
CA GLY A 152 -8.64 -3.26 18.65
C GLY A 152 -8.70 -1.85 18.08
N HIS A 153 -8.04 -0.87 18.71
CA HIS A 153 -8.18 0.54 18.38
C HIS A 153 -6.83 1.23 18.24
N ASN A 154 -6.79 2.33 17.49
CA ASN A 154 -5.64 3.21 17.46
C ASN A 154 -6.06 4.68 17.33
N TRP A 155 -5.15 5.61 17.61
CA TRP A 155 -5.38 7.03 17.44
C TRP A 155 -4.81 7.51 16.10
N LEU A 156 -5.58 8.33 15.38
CA LEU A 156 -5.18 8.93 14.11
C LEU A 156 -5.60 10.39 14.11
N ARG A 157 -4.81 11.26 13.47
CA ARG A 157 -5.31 12.57 13.05
C ARG A 157 -5.89 12.40 11.64
N VAL A 158 -7.11 12.87 11.43
CA VAL A 158 -7.77 12.85 10.12
C VAL A 158 -6.92 13.68 9.14
N PRO A 159 -6.41 13.09 8.06
CA PRO A 159 -5.52 13.80 7.14
C PRO A 159 -6.31 14.77 6.24
N GLU A 160 -5.66 15.85 5.82
CA GLU A 160 -6.11 16.61 4.65
C GLU A 160 -5.92 15.76 3.39
N THR A 161 -6.63 16.09 2.30
CA THR A 161 -6.57 15.30 1.06
C THR A 161 -6.03 16.11 -0.10
N ILE A 162 -5.01 15.57 -0.79
CA ILE A 162 -4.60 15.98 -2.13
C ILE A 162 -5.41 15.14 -3.13
N ARG A 163 -6.09 15.80 -4.05
CA ARG A 163 -6.75 15.15 -5.18
C ARG A 163 -5.82 15.08 -6.38
N VAL A 164 -5.58 13.89 -6.90
CA VAL A 164 -4.96 13.68 -8.21
C VAL A 164 -6.07 13.39 -9.21
N GLN A 165 -6.41 14.37 -10.04
CA GLN A 165 -7.43 14.24 -11.08
C GLN A 165 -6.78 13.76 -12.38
N VAL A 166 -6.98 12.49 -12.71
CA VAL A 166 -6.41 11.88 -13.90
C VAL A 166 -7.40 11.94 -15.07
N ARG A 167 -6.88 12.13 -16.28
CA ARG A 167 -7.60 12.08 -17.57
C ARG A 167 -6.76 11.33 -18.60
N GLY A 168 -7.38 10.91 -19.71
CA GLY A 168 -6.69 10.18 -20.78
C GLY A 168 -6.45 8.71 -20.46
N ARG A 169 -5.52 8.07 -21.18
CA ARG A 169 -5.13 6.67 -20.98
C ARG A 169 -3.62 6.51 -21.06
N PHE A 170 -3.09 5.49 -20.38
CA PHE A 170 -1.69 5.14 -20.56
C PHE A 170 -1.41 4.78 -22.01
N ARG A 171 -0.38 5.40 -22.58
CA ARG A 171 0.19 5.01 -23.86
C ARG A 171 0.89 3.65 -23.74
N PRO A 172 1.17 2.96 -24.85
CA PRO A 172 2.02 1.77 -24.83
C PRO A 172 3.32 2.04 -24.06
N ASP A 173 3.71 1.09 -23.21
CA ASP A 173 4.93 1.12 -22.38
C ASP A 173 4.95 2.20 -21.28
N VAL A 174 3.79 2.83 -21.03
CA VAL A 174 3.52 3.67 -19.85
C VAL A 174 2.54 2.93 -18.95
N SER A 175 2.70 3.08 -17.65
CA SER A 175 2.05 2.29 -16.61
C SER A 175 1.71 3.16 -15.39
N PRO A 176 0.94 2.63 -14.43
CA PRO A 176 0.74 3.27 -13.13
C PRO A 176 2.05 3.63 -12.42
N LYS A 177 3.12 2.85 -12.62
CA LYS A 177 4.45 3.15 -12.05
C LYS A 177 4.96 4.51 -12.53
N ASP A 178 4.77 4.80 -13.80
CA ASP A 178 5.20 6.06 -14.41
C ASP A 178 4.40 7.25 -13.86
N LEU A 179 3.11 7.07 -13.58
CA LEU A 179 2.29 8.11 -12.92
C LEU A 179 2.79 8.35 -11.50
N SER A 180 3.03 7.29 -10.72
CA SER A 180 3.57 7.42 -9.36
C SER A 180 4.92 8.12 -9.34
N LEU A 181 5.83 7.75 -10.24
CA LEU A 181 7.14 8.41 -10.37
C LEU A 181 7.00 9.86 -10.81
N TYR A 182 6.14 10.16 -11.79
CA TYR A 182 5.86 11.54 -12.17
C TYR A 182 5.41 12.39 -10.97
N LEU A 183 4.54 11.85 -10.12
CA LEU A 183 4.11 12.53 -8.90
C LEU A 183 5.25 12.70 -7.89
N CYS A 184 6.13 11.70 -7.73
CA CYS A 184 7.34 11.81 -6.89
C CYS A 184 8.26 12.94 -7.38
N GLY A 185 8.50 13.03 -8.69
CA GLY A 185 9.31 14.12 -9.25
C GLY A 185 8.64 15.49 -9.18
N LEU A 186 7.31 15.55 -9.23
CA LEU A 186 6.55 16.79 -9.16
C LEU A 186 6.44 17.35 -7.73
N LEU A 187 6.18 16.47 -6.76
CA LEU A 187 5.88 16.85 -5.39
C LEU A 187 7.10 16.77 -4.45
N GLY A 188 8.10 15.96 -4.82
CA GLY A 188 9.22 15.61 -3.96
C GLY A 188 8.87 14.62 -2.86
N MET A 189 9.90 14.15 -2.17
CA MET A 189 9.77 13.43 -0.90
C MET A 189 9.05 14.35 0.10
N ASP A 190 8.10 13.80 0.87
CA ASP A 190 7.23 14.54 1.80
C ASP A 190 6.25 15.55 1.15
N GLY A 191 6.13 15.59 -0.17
CA GLY A 191 5.20 16.52 -0.86
C GLY A 191 3.71 16.32 -0.53
N ALA A 192 3.36 15.18 0.09
CA ALA A 192 2.04 14.85 0.63
C ALA A 192 2.11 14.46 2.12
N ARG A 193 3.09 14.98 2.89
CA ARG A 193 3.35 14.58 4.28
C ARG A 193 2.10 14.61 5.15
N TYR A 194 1.75 13.45 5.70
CA TYR A 194 0.56 13.23 6.55
C TYR A 194 -0.79 13.56 5.86
N GLN A 195 -0.81 13.68 4.54
CA GLN A 195 -2.03 13.89 3.76
C GLN A 195 -2.49 12.57 3.13
N THR A 196 -3.75 12.47 2.73
CA THR A 196 -4.22 11.41 1.83
C THR A 196 -4.02 11.86 0.39
N VAL A 197 -3.54 10.96 -0.47
CA VAL A 197 -3.57 11.15 -1.93
C VAL A 197 -4.77 10.38 -2.48
N GLU A 198 -5.78 11.09 -2.98
CA GLU A 198 -7.00 10.53 -3.55
C GLU A 198 -6.94 10.59 -5.08
N PHE A 199 -6.95 9.45 -5.77
CA PHE A 199 -6.79 9.36 -7.23
C PHE A 199 -8.15 9.23 -7.93
N HIS A 200 -8.50 10.18 -8.81
CA HIS A 200 -9.78 10.21 -9.52
C HIS A 200 -9.60 10.04 -11.03
N GLY A 201 -10.67 9.67 -11.73
CA GLY A 201 -10.67 9.50 -13.20
C GLY A 201 -10.05 8.19 -13.68
N LEU A 202 -9.99 7.20 -12.79
CA LEU A 202 -9.34 5.90 -12.99
C LEU A 202 -10.33 4.73 -12.89
N ASP A 203 -11.61 4.94 -13.20
CA ASP A 203 -12.67 3.91 -13.08
C ASP A 203 -12.36 2.63 -13.89
N TRP A 204 -11.52 2.78 -14.90
CA TRP A 204 -11.07 1.74 -15.81
C TRP A 204 -9.81 1.00 -15.37
N LEU A 205 -9.08 1.52 -14.38
CA LEU A 205 -7.85 0.93 -13.90
C LEU A 205 -8.19 -0.25 -13.00
N GLY A 206 -7.62 -1.42 -13.30
CA GLY A 206 -7.79 -2.63 -12.49
C GLY A 206 -7.03 -2.56 -11.16
N LEU A 207 -7.25 -3.55 -10.30
CA LEU A 207 -6.67 -3.63 -8.95
C LEU A 207 -5.14 -3.55 -8.96
N ASP A 208 -4.49 -4.31 -9.84
CA ASP A 208 -3.03 -4.36 -9.94
C ASP A 208 -2.43 -2.96 -10.09
N GLY A 209 -3.00 -2.15 -11.00
CA GLY A 209 -2.56 -0.78 -11.23
C GLY A 209 -2.94 0.18 -10.10
N ARG A 210 -4.09 0.00 -9.44
CA ARG A 210 -4.48 0.79 -8.27
C ARG A 210 -3.53 0.55 -7.10
N GLU A 211 -3.09 -0.70 -6.91
CA GLU A 211 -2.13 -1.07 -5.88
C GLU A 211 -0.79 -0.37 -6.07
N VAL A 212 -0.29 -0.29 -7.32
CA VAL A 212 0.91 0.50 -7.66
C VAL A 212 0.75 1.95 -7.20
N LEU A 213 -0.38 2.60 -7.54
CA LEU A 213 -0.60 4.01 -7.24
C LEU A 213 -0.67 4.25 -5.74
N CYS A 214 -1.50 3.48 -5.03
CA CYS A 214 -1.72 3.64 -3.59
C CYS A 214 -0.45 3.30 -2.79
N SER A 215 0.22 2.21 -3.13
CA SER A 215 1.48 1.77 -2.50
C SER A 215 2.54 2.89 -2.56
N MET A 216 2.76 3.45 -3.74
CA MET A 216 3.78 4.48 -3.95
C MET A 216 3.47 5.85 -3.34
N THR A 217 2.28 6.07 -2.78
CA THR A 217 2.00 7.31 -2.03
C THR A 217 2.87 7.43 -0.77
N THR A 218 3.42 6.31 -0.27
CA THR A 218 4.37 6.32 0.85
C THR A 218 5.60 7.17 0.54
N GLU A 219 6.08 7.16 -0.72
CA GLU A 219 7.26 7.92 -1.17
C GLU A 219 7.01 9.44 -1.14
N LEU A 220 5.74 9.85 -1.15
CA LEU A 220 5.33 11.24 -1.00
C LEU A 220 5.15 11.64 0.47
N GLY A 221 5.42 10.74 1.41
CA GLY A 221 5.13 10.92 2.85
C GLY A 221 3.64 10.85 3.18
N ALA A 222 2.80 10.33 2.27
CA ALA A 222 1.36 10.30 2.45
C ALA A 222 0.96 9.39 3.61
N LYS A 223 -0.10 9.78 4.33
CA LYS A 223 -0.71 8.94 5.38
C LYS A 223 -1.53 7.79 4.79
N ALA A 224 -2.13 8.01 3.62
CA ALA A 224 -2.90 7.01 2.89
C ALA A 224 -2.92 7.37 1.39
N GLY A 225 -3.00 6.37 0.53
CA GLY A 225 -3.35 6.52 -0.88
C GLY A 225 -4.68 5.83 -1.12
N ILE A 226 -5.66 6.47 -1.76
CA ILE A 226 -7.00 5.89 -1.95
C ILE A 226 -7.49 6.14 -3.38
N VAL A 227 -8.01 5.08 -4.02
CA VAL A 227 -8.80 5.20 -5.25
C VAL A 227 -10.28 5.02 -4.88
N PRO A 228 -11.19 5.92 -5.31
CA PRO A 228 -12.62 5.71 -5.13
C PRO A 228 -13.05 4.34 -5.68
N PRO A 229 -13.85 3.57 -4.91
CA PRO A 229 -14.38 2.30 -5.38
C PRO A 229 -15.14 2.49 -6.70
N SER A 230 -14.72 1.75 -7.73
CA SER A 230 -15.19 1.89 -9.11
C SER A 230 -14.71 0.69 -9.92
N GLY A 231 -15.30 0.47 -11.10
CA GLY A 231 -14.87 -0.59 -12.03
C GLY A 231 -14.77 -1.96 -11.36
N GLU A 232 -13.63 -2.62 -11.52
CA GLU A 232 -13.34 -3.94 -10.96
C GLU A 232 -13.56 -4.05 -9.44
N VAL A 233 -13.38 -2.98 -8.67
CA VAL A 233 -13.65 -3.00 -7.22
C VAL A 233 -15.14 -3.23 -6.95
N LEU A 234 -16.04 -2.64 -7.75
CA LEU A 234 -17.48 -2.85 -7.61
C LEU A 234 -17.93 -4.25 -8.05
N GLU A 235 -17.14 -4.93 -8.87
CA GLU A 235 -17.41 -6.29 -9.33
C GLU A 235 -16.96 -7.35 -8.32
N ARG A 236 -15.87 -7.08 -7.60
CA ARG A 236 -15.24 -8.03 -6.67
C ARG A 236 -15.62 -7.83 -5.19
N TYR A 237 -15.97 -6.60 -4.79
CA TYR A 237 -16.21 -6.27 -3.39
C TYR A 237 -17.61 -5.69 -3.17
N THR A 238 -18.13 -5.88 -1.95
CA THR A 238 -19.33 -5.17 -1.51
C THR A 238 -18.92 -3.80 -0.99
N VAL A 239 -19.20 -2.77 -1.77
CA VAL A 239 -18.91 -1.38 -1.39
C VAL A 239 -20.08 -0.80 -0.58
N PRO A 240 -19.85 -0.27 0.63
CA PRO A 240 -20.91 0.37 1.40
C PRO A 240 -21.49 1.60 0.68
N GLU A 241 -22.82 1.78 0.74
CA GLU A 241 -23.50 2.91 0.08
C GLU A 241 -23.03 4.29 0.55
N TRP A 242 -22.48 4.37 1.77
CA TRP A 242 -21.97 5.62 2.35
C TRP A 242 -20.59 6.02 1.81
N LEU A 243 -19.86 5.10 1.14
CA LEU A 243 -18.50 5.31 0.66
C LEU A 243 -18.52 5.65 -0.84
N GLY A 244 -18.17 6.90 -1.17
CA GLY A 244 -18.08 7.31 -2.56
C GLY A 244 -17.68 8.77 -2.73
N VAL A 245 -17.46 9.21 -3.97
CA VAL A 245 -17.15 10.62 -4.24
C VAL A 245 -18.37 11.49 -3.95
N GLN A 246 -18.20 12.49 -3.09
CA GLN A 246 -19.27 13.40 -2.69
C GLN A 246 -19.05 14.82 -3.24
N ASP A 247 -20.11 15.40 -3.80
CA ASP A 247 -20.09 16.80 -4.22
C ASP A 247 -19.82 17.73 -3.04
N GLY A 248 -18.97 18.74 -3.25
CA GLY A 248 -18.60 19.70 -2.23
C GLY A 248 -17.56 19.22 -1.21
N ALA A 249 -16.97 18.03 -1.40
CA ALA A 249 -15.74 17.64 -0.70
C ALA A 249 -14.63 18.66 -0.93
N THR A 250 -13.86 18.98 0.11
CA THR A 250 -12.77 19.96 0.02
C THR A 250 -11.42 19.28 0.04
N TYR A 251 -10.61 19.59 -0.96
CA TYR A 251 -9.25 19.09 -1.11
C TYR A 251 -8.27 20.21 -0.81
N ALA A 252 -7.19 19.92 -0.09
CA ALA A 252 -6.13 20.89 0.21
C ALA A 252 -5.39 21.33 -1.06
N ARG A 253 -5.28 20.42 -2.03
CA ARG A 253 -4.69 20.66 -3.35
C ARG A 253 -5.36 19.76 -4.38
N THR A 254 -5.48 20.22 -5.63
CA THR A 254 -5.79 19.37 -6.78
C THR A 254 -4.63 19.41 -7.76
N ILE A 255 -4.25 18.24 -8.28
CA ILE A 255 -3.22 18.05 -9.30
C ILE A 255 -3.91 17.39 -10.50
N ASP A 256 -3.99 18.10 -11.62
CA ASP A 256 -4.51 17.53 -12.86
C ASP A 256 -3.40 16.83 -13.64
N VAL A 257 -3.63 15.59 -14.06
CA VAL A 257 -2.68 14.81 -14.87
C VAL A 257 -3.37 14.29 -16.11
N ASN A 258 -2.80 14.60 -17.28
CA ASN A 258 -3.20 13.99 -18.55
C ASN A 258 -2.26 12.83 -18.88
N LEU A 259 -2.75 11.60 -18.82
CA LEU A 259 -1.96 10.41 -19.14
C LEU A 259 -1.54 10.36 -20.60
N ASP A 260 -2.29 11.03 -21.49
CA ASP A 260 -1.91 11.12 -22.88
C ASP A 260 -0.62 11.91 -23.06
N ASP A 261 -0.18 12.74 -22.11
CA ASP A 261 1.08 13.48 -22.18
C ASP A 261 2.21 12.82 -21.36
N LEU A 262 1.91 11.75 -20.64
CA LEU A 262 2.85 11.03 -19.80
C LEU A 262 3.66 10.01 -20.63
N GLY A 263 4.98 10.09 -20.55
CA GLY A 263 5.91 9.08 -21.07
C GLY A 263 6.48 8.21 -19.94
N SER A 264 7.25 7.18 -20.29
CA SER A 264 7.90 6.29 -19.31
C SER A 264 8.89 7.08 -18.44
N GLN A 265 8.87 6.83 -17.14
CA GLN A 265 9.63 7.54 -16.12
C GLN A 265 10.63 6.59 -15.43
N VAL A 266 11.75 7.16 -14.99
CA VAL A 266 12.76 6.45 -14.20
C VAL A 266 13.20 7.37 -13.06
N ALA A 267 13.11 6.90 -11.82
CA ALA A 267 13.81 7.53 -10.70
C ALA A 267 15.30 7.18 -10.79
N VAL A 268 16.16 8.19 -10.78
CA VAL A 268 17.62 8.03 -10.81
C VAL A 268 18.21 8.24 -9.41
N PRO A 269 19.33 7.58 -9.07
CA PRO A 269 19.92 7.72 -7.74
C PRO A 269 20.27 9.17 -7.34
N PRO A 270 20.29 9.48 -6.04
CA PRO A 270 20.05 8.56 -4.93
C PRO A 270 18.58 8.46 -4.48
N ASP A 271 17.74 9.43 -4.85
CA ASP A 271 16.40 9.60 -4.27
C ASP A 271 15.28 9.39 -5.31
N VAL A 272 14.12 8.91 -4.84
CA VAL A 272 12.95 8.59 -5.67
C VAL A 272 12.38 9.82 -6.41
N GLU A 273 12.57 11.01 -5.86
CA GLU A 273 12.10 12.28 -6.46
C GLU A 273 12.95 12.73 -7.67
N HIS A 274 14.14 12.16 -7.88
CA HIS A 274 14.96 12.47 -9.04
C HIS A 274 14.46 11.72 -10.27
N VAL A 275 13.33 12.16 -10.82
CA VAL A 275 12.67 11.48 -11.93
C VAL A 275 13.08 12.07 -13.28
N ARG A 276 13.41 11.20 -14.22
CA ARG A 276 13.80 11.53 -15.59
C ARG A 276 12.99 10.71 -16.60
N PRO A 277 12.69 11.25 -17.79
CA PRO A 277 12.16 10.44 -18.89
C PRO A 277 13.11 9.29 -19.21
N ALA A 278 12.57 8.07 -19.39
CA ALA A 278 13.37 6.90 -19.71
C ALA A 278 14.19 7.07 -21.01
N ALA A 279 13.66 7.85 -21.96
CA ALA A 279 14.32 8.16 -23.23
C ALA A 279 15.67 8.90 -23.05
N ASP A 280 15.85 9.63 -21.94
CA ASP A 280 17.07 10.38 -21.65
C ASP A 280 18.18 9.49 -21.07
N LEU A 281 17.91 8.22 -20.81
CA LEU A 281 18.82 7.29 -20.10
C LEU A 281 19.31 6.14 -21.00
N ALA A 282 19.21 6.30 -22.32
CA ALA A 282 19.54 5.25 -23.29
C ALA A 282 21.03 4.82 -23.27
N ASP A 283 21.92 5.65 -22.76
CA ASP A 283 23.35 5.39 -22.61
C ASP A 283 23.74 4.79 -21.25
N VAL A 284 22.80 4.69 -20.31
CA VAL A 284 23.03 4.11 -18.99
C VAL A 284 23.13 2.59 -19.09
N ARG A 285 24.26 2.05 -18.64
CA ARG A 285 24.47 0.60 -18.52
C ARG A 285 23.99 0.10 -17.16
N VAL A 286 23.39 -1.07 -17.15
CA VAL A 286 22.96 -1.78 -15.93
C VAL A 286 23.63 -3.14 -15.85
N ASP A 287 24.08 -3.51 -14.66
CA ASP A 287 24.65 -4.84 -14.39
C ASP A 287 23.59 -5.82 -13.87
N GLN A 288 22.48 -5.29 -13.34
CA GLN A 288 21.39 -6.08 -12.79
C GLN A 288 20.03 -5.44 -13.05
N ILE A 289 19.05 -6.29 -13.33
CA ILE A 289 17.63 -5.95 -13.45
C ILE A 289 16.85 -6.82 -12.47
N PHE A 290 15.98 -6.21 -11.70
CA PHE A 290 15.10 -6.88 -10.76
C PHE A 290 13.64 -6.55 -11.11
N ILE A 291 12.84 -7.58 -11.36
CA ILE A 291 11.41 -7.45 -11.71
C ILE A 291 10.63 -8.23 -10.65
N GLY A 292 9.72 -7.57 -9.94
CA GLY A 292 8.93 -8.23 -8.92
C GLY A 292 9.13 -7.71 -7.51
N THR A 293 8.35 -6.69 -7.13
CA THR A 293 8.24 -6.16 -5.76
C THR A 293 6.78 -6.12 -5.32
N CYS A 294 6.50 -5.65 -4.10
CA CYS A 294 5.14 -5.25 -3.68
C CYS A 294 4.48 -4.27 -4.67
N THR A 295 5.28 -3.41 -5.31
CA THR A 295 4.79 -2.43 -6.25
C THR A 295 4.52 -3.02 -7.62
N ASN A 296 5.35 -3.93 -8.16
CA ASN A 296 5.24 -4.42 -9.54
C ASN A 296 5.77 -5.86 -9.68
N GLY A 297 4.94 -6.85 -9.32
CA GLY A 297 5.27 -8.27 -9.43
C GLY A 297 4.09 -9.15 -9.81
N ARG A 298 2.97 -8.55 -10.23
CA ARG A 298 1.73 -9.25 -10.58
C ARG A 298 1.78 -9.77 -12.00
N LEU A 299 0.77 -10.55 -12.39
CA LEU A 299 0.73 -11.18 -13.71
C LEU A 299 0.81 -10.16 -14.85
N GLU A 300 0.22 -8.98 -14.71
CA GLU A 300 0.32 -7.92 -15.72
C GLU A 300 1.76 -7.41 -15.89
N ASP A 301 2.48 -7.22 -14.79
CA ASP A 301 3.88 -6.75 -14.79
C ASP A 301 4.79 -7.79 -15.47
N LEU A 302 4.62 -9.05 -15.08
CA LEU A 302 5.38 -10.17 -15.64
C LEU A 302 5.06 -10.39 -17.13
N THR A 303 3.80 -10.19 -17.53
CA THR A 303 3.39 -10.26 -18.93
C THR A 303 4.01 -9.13 -19.76
N ALA A 304 4.04 -7.90 -19.21
CA ALA A 304 4.69 -6.76 -19.87
C ALA A 304 6.19 -7.01 -20.05
N ALA A 305 6.88 -7.48 -19.01
CA ALA A 305 8.29 -7.85 -19.07
C ALA A 305 8.55 -8.98 -20.09
N ALA A 306 7.75 -10.05 -20.04
CA ALA A 306 7.85 -11.17 -20.97
C ALA A 306 7.63 -10.75 -22.43
N ARG A 307 6.71 -9.82 -22.70
CA ARG A 307 6.47 -9.26 -24.03
C ARG A 307 7.70 -8.53 -24.57
N ILE A 308 8.38 -7.75 -23.73
CA ILE A 308 9.62 -7.04 -24.11
C ILE A 308 10.76 -8.04 -24.38
N LEU A 309 10.88 -9.08 -23.55
CA LEU A 309 11.94 -10.08 -23.63
C LEU A 309 11.70 -11.16 -24.70
N LYS A 310 10.50 -11.26 -25.26
CA LYS A 310 10.12 -12.33 -26.20
C LYS A 310 11.07 -12.40 -27.40
N GLY A 311 11.70 -13.55 -27.58
CA GLY A 311 12.64 -13.81 -28.68
C GLY A 311 14.01 -13.15 -28.49
N ARG A 312 14.30 -12.57 -27.31
CA ARG A 312 15.58 -11.96 -26.96
C ARG A 312 16.30 -12.79 -25.91
N GLN A 313 17.59 -12.53 -25.77
CA GLN A 313 18.41 -13.03 -24.68
C GLN A 313 18.87 -11.85 -23.82
N ILE A 314 19.07 -12.09 -22.53
CA ILE A 314 19.66 -11.10 -21.63
C ILE A 314 21.09 -10.84 -22.08
N ALA A 315 21.49 -9.56 -22.08
CA ALA A 315 22.81 -9.15 -22.54
C ALA A 315 23.92 -9.81 -21.70
N PRO A 316 25.06 -10.21 -22.31
CA PRO A 316 26.19 -10.76 -21.57
C PRO A 316 26.64 -9.83 -20.44
N GLY A 317 26.84 -10.40 -19.25
CA GLY A 317 27.25 -9.64 -18.05
C GLY A 317 26.09 -9.03 -17.26
N VAL A 318 24.84 -9.08 -17.75
CA VAL A 318 23.66 -8.57 -17.04
C VAL A 318 22.95 -9.70 -16.31
N ARG A 319 22.65 -9.50 -15.02
CA ARG A 319 21.83 -10.42 -14.21
C ARG A 319 20.37 -9.98 -14.20
N LEU A 320 19.46 -10.84 -14.66
CA LEU A 320 18.01 -10.64 -14.48
C LEU A 320 17.50 -11.51 -13.33
N LEU A 321 16.79 -10.91 -12.38
CA LEU A 321 16.05 -11.57 -11.31
C LEU A 321 14.56 -11.28 -11.48
N VAL A 322 13.73 -12.32 -11.41
CA VAL A 322 12.27 -12.20 -11.53
C VAL A 322 11.63 -12.89 -10.33
N ILE A 323 10.85 -12.16 -9.54
CA ILE A 323 10.19 -12.66 -8.33
C ILE A 323 8.69 -12.32 -8.38
N PRO A 324 7.80 -13.28 -8.63
CA PRO A 324 6.36 -13.03 -8.59
C PRO A 324 5.91 -12.50 -7.21
N ALA A 325 4.86 -11.67 -7.20
CA ALA A 325 4.30 -11.13 -5.97
C ALA A 325 3.62 -12.19 -5.10
N SER A 326 3.00 -13.21 -5.69
CA SER A 326 2.41 -14.39 -5.03
C SER A 326 2.29 -15.57 -6.01
#